data_AF-A0AAF0W3M9-F1
#
_entry.id   AF-A0AAF0W3M9-F1
#
_cell.length_a   1.000
_cell.length_b   1.000
_cell.length_c   1.000
_cell.angle_alpha   90.00
_cell.angle_beta   90.00
_cell.angle_gamma   90.00
#
_symmetry.space_group_name_H-M   'P 1'
#
loop_
_entity.id
_entity.type
_entity.pdbx_description
1 polymer ?
#
loop_
_entity_poly.entity_id
_entity_poly.type
_entity_poly.pdbx_seq_one_letter_code
_entity_poly.pdbx_strand_id
1 'polypeptide(L)'
;MSSKPMEMQLVPAPEKRVAALPPRPPANSSSALVEYTPPAPKPEEEDIEIKLRRILECVPVRVSNTSGSSAGSGSGDFHQYRQMRRKEQDRLARMDVDYQKKKEEAEFMLRREERLKAAEERTAKKRLKRQKKKQKKQENKKIKLDNNGEQQQQKQENSDVDGSSENEAV
;
A
#
# COMPACT_ATOMS: atom_id res chain seq x y z
N MET A 1 -55.55 18.71 23.99
CA MET A 1 -54.33 18.60 24.83
C MET A 1 -53.13 18.62 23.91
N SER A 2 -52.40 19.74 23.82
CA SER A 2 -51.24 19.86 22.93
C SER A 2 -49.97 19.45 23.66
N SER A 3 -49.20 18.55 23.07
CA SER A 3 -47.88 18.13 23.54
C SER A 3 -46.81 19.08 23.01
N LYS A 4 -46.11 19.80 23.89
CA LYS A 4 -44.90 20.57 23.55
C LYS A 4 -43.73 19.61 23.23
N PRO A 5 -42.88 19.89 22.24
CA PRO A 5 -41.65 19.13 22.02
C PRO A 5 -40.62 19.45 23.11
N MET A 6 -39.91 18.42 23.58
CA MET A 6 -38.78 18.56 24.51
C MET A 6 -37.63 19.28 23.82
N GLU A 7 -37.28 20.44 24.35
CA GLU A 7 -36.14 21.25 23.95
C GLU A 7 -34.87 20.65 24.57
N MET A 8 -33.98 20.09 23.73
CA MET A 8 -32.65 19.65 24.18
C MET A 8 -31.79 20.87 24.50
N GLN A 9 -31.64 21.19 25.78
CA GLN A 9 -30.67 22.18 26.23
C GLN A 9 -29.24 21.66 26.03
N LEU A 10 -28.54 22.26 25.08
CA LEU A 10 -27.10 22.08 24.89
C LEU A 10 -26.37 22.96 25.93
N VAL A 11 -25.84 22.35 26.98
CA VAL A 11 -25.01 23.08 27.96
C VAL A 11 -23.58 23.22 27.39
N PRO A 12 -23.02 24.44 27.29
CA PRO A 12 -21.64 24.61 26.86
C PRO A 12 -20.68 24.07 27.94
N ALA A 13 -19.73 23.22 27.52
CA ALA A 13 -18.66 22.73 28.38
C ALA A 13 -17.76 23.91 28.83
N PRO A 14 -17.27 23.93 30.08
CA PRO A 14 -16.42 25.00 30.56
C PRO A 14 -15.09 25.02 29.80
N GLU A 15 -14.73 26.19 29.28
CA GLU A 15 -13.47 26.43 28.58
C GLU A 15 -12.30 26.19 29.54
N LYS A 16 -11.48 25.17 29.24
CA LYS A 16 -10.20 24.97 29.92
C LYS A 16 -9.30 26.16 29.55
N ARG A 17 -9.04 27.04 30.51
CA ARG A 17 -8.02 28.08 30.38
C ARG A 17 -6.69 27.41 30.06
N VAL A 18 -6.17 27.67 28.86
CA VAL A 18 -4.83 27.26 28.45
C VAL A 18 -3.86 27.98 29.39
N ALA A 19 -3.14 27.24 30.23
CA ALA A 19 -2.06 27.81 31.03
C ALA A 19 -1.05 28.46 30.07
N ALA A 20 -0.77 29.75 30.27
CA ALA A 20 0.18 30.49 29.44
C ALA A 20 1.53 29.76 29.47
N LEU A 21 1.97 29.31 28.29
CA LEU A 21 3.28 28.71 28.12
C LEU A 21 4.37 29.74 28.43
N PRO A 22 5.48 29.36 29.09
CA PRO A 22 6.56 30.30 29.41
C PRO A 22 7.23 30.87 28.14
N PRO A 23 7.80 32.09 28.21
CA PRO A 23 8.42 32.74 27.05
C PRO A 23 9.61 31.92 26.53
N ARG A 24 9.66 31.78 25.21
CA ARG A 24 10.66 31.02 24.47
C ARG A 24 12.04 31.68 24.63
N PRO A 25 13.11 30.93 24.96
CA PRO A 25 14.46 31.50 25.08
C PRO A 25 14.99 31.97 23.70
N PRO A 26 15.88 32.98 23.67
CA PRO A 26 16.45 33.49 22.42
C PRO A 26 17.23 32.40 21.69
N ALA A 27 17.17 32.43 20.36
CA ALA A 27 17.73 31.45 19.46
C ALA A 27 19.26 31.33 19.59
N ASN A 28 19.72 30.44 20.46
CA ASN A 28 21.07 29.89 20.39
C ASN A 28 21.05 28.65 19.47
N SER A 29 22.00 28.62 18.56
CA SER A 29 22.13 27.70 17.43
C SER A 29 22.26 26.22 17.85
N SER A 30 21.15 25.49 17.91
CA SER A 30 21.14 24.02 17.89
C SER A 30 19.89 23.52 17.20
N SER A 31 19.89 23.55 15.87
CA SER A 31 18.88 22.93 15.03
C SER A 31 19.10 21.41 14.97
N ALA A 32 18.80 20.69 16.05
CA ALA A 32 18.77 19.23 16.05
C ALA A 32 17.33 18.77 16.28
N LEU A 33 16.55 18.76 15.21
CA LEU A 33 15.31 17.97 15.17
C LEU A 33 15.78 16.51 15.26
N VAL A 34 15.75 15.90 16.44
CA VAL A 34 16.06 14.48 16.59
C VAL A 34 14.88 13.74 16.00
N GLU A 35 14.99 13.38 14.71
CA GLU A 35 14.10 12.46 14.05
C GLU A 35 14.11 11.16 14.85
N TYR A 36 12.99 10.84 15.49
CA TYR A 36 12.80 9.55 16.16
C TYR A 36 12.80 8.49 15.07
N THR A 37 13.97 7.91 14.83
CA THR A 37 14.11 6.71 14.01
C THR A 37 13.75 5.55 14.92
N PRO A 38 12.59 4.88 14.73
CA PRO A 38 12.27 3.69 15.50
C PRO A 38 13.41 2.69 15.31
N PRO A 39 13.92 2.07 16.39
CA PRO A 39 15.01 1.11 16.28
C PRO A 39 14.61 0.03 15.28
N ALA A 40 15.48 -0.25 14.31
CA ALA A 40 15.23 -1.29 13.33
C ALA A 40 14.97 -2.60 14.08
N PRO A 41 13.90 -3.35 13.72
CA PRO A 41 13.70 -4.67 14.28
C PRO A 41 14.96 -5.48 14.02
N LYS A 42 15.61 -5.95 15.09
CA LYS A 42 16.82 -6.74 14.93
C LYS A 42 16.37 -8.10 14.40
N PRO A 43 16.85 -8.53 13.23
CA PRO A 43 16.43 -9.81 12.65
C PRO A 43 16.69 -10.98 13.61
N GLU A 44 17.77 -10.87 14.41
CA GLU A 44 18.14 -11.83 15.45
C GLU A 44 17.07 -11.99 16.56
N GLU A 45 16.37 -10.92 16.93
CA GLU A 45 15.33 -10.97 17.99
C GLU A 45 14.07 -11.69 17.48
N GLU A 46 13.66 -11.40 16.24
CA GLU A 46 12.57 -12.11 15.57
C GLU A 46 12.91 -13.59 15.38
N ASP A 47 14.15 -13.91 14.99
CA ASP A 47 14.63 -15.28 14.84
C ASP A 47 14.60 -16.06 16.15
N ILE A 48 14.98 -15.43 17.28
CA ILE A 48 14.93 -16.06 18.60
C ILE A 48 13.48 -16.33 19.01
N GLU A 49 12.57 -15.38 18.82
CA GLU A 49 11.16 -15.57 19.15
C GLU A 49 10.52 -16.69 18.31
N ILE A 50 10.81 -16.71 17.01
CA ILE A 50 10.34 -17.76 16.09
C ILE A 50 10.89 -19.13 16.53
N LYS A 51 12.18 -19.19 16.89
CA LYS A 51 12.82 -20.44 17.35
C LYS A 51 12.24 -20.91 18.68
N LEU A 52 11.98 -20.00 19.62
CA LEU A 52 11.35 -20.32 20.89
C LEU A 52 9.92 -20.83 20.70
N ARG A 53 9.13 -20.23 19.81
CA ARG A 53 7.81 -20.76 19.45
C ARG A 53 7.92 -22.15 18.86
N ARG A 54 8.83 -22.36 17.90
CA ARG A 54 9.07 -23.67 17.29
C ARG A 54 9.48 -24.73 18.32
N ILE A 55 10.32 -24.37 19.28
CA ILE A 55 10.72 -25.28 20.35
C ILE A 55 9.50 -25.62 21.23
N LEU A 56 8.74 -24.63 21.66
CA LEU A 56 7.57 -24.84 22.52
C LEU A 56 6.47 -25.66 21.87
N GLU A 57 6.28 -25.55 20.55
CA GLU A 57 5.20 -26.19 19.80
C GLU A 57 5.62 -27.53 19.17
N CYS A 58 6.83 -27.63 18.64
CA CYS A 58 7.24 -28.78 17.82
C CYS A 58 8.16 -29.76 18.56
N VAL A 59 8.81 -29.36 19.66
CA VAL A 59 9.72 -30.26 20.39
C VAL A 59 8.91 -31.07 21.40
N PRO A 60 8.91 -32.41 21.32
CA PRO A 60 8.21 -33.24 22.29
C PRO A 60 8.80 -33.03 23.70
N VAL A 61 7.95 -32.59 24.63
CA VAL A 61 8.34 -32.44 26.04
C VAL A 61 8.16 -33.79 26.73
N ARG A 62 9.26 -34.39 27.19
CA ARG A 62 9.22 -35.58 28.05
C ARG A 62 8.89 -35.16 29.48
N VAL A 63 7.80 -35.67 30.03
CA VAL A 63 7.42 -35.44 31.43
C VAL A 63 7.91 -36.61 32.29
N SER A 64 8.83 -36.34 33.22
CA SER A 64 9.40 -37.35 34.12
C SER A 64 8.57 -37.59 35.39
N ASN A 65 7.64 -36.69 35.71
CA ASN A 65 6.96 -36.62 37.01
C ASN A 65 5.51 -37.10 36.92
N THR A 66 5.23 -38.13 36.12
CA THR A 66 3.88 -38.66 35.90
C THR A 66 3.61 -39.84 36.84
N SER A 67 2.55 -39.73 37.64
CA SER A 67 2.02 -40.83 38.43
C SER A 67 1.31 -41.86 37.51
N GLY A 68 1.16 -43.09 38.00
CA GLY A 68 0.51 -44.16 37.24
C GLY A 68 -0.95 -43.83 36.89
N SER A 69 -1.46 -44.39 35.80
CA SER A 69 -2.80 -44.04 35.26
C SER A 69 -3.97 -44.34 36.20
N SER A 70 -3.79 -45.25 37.15
CA SER A 70 -4.78 -45.61 38.19
C SER A 70 -4.48 -44.96 39.54
N ALA A 71 -3.46 -44.11 39.64
CA ALA A 71 -3.15 -43.39 40.86
C ALA A 71 -4.23 -42.32 41.12
N GLY A 72 -4.55 -42.09 42.40
CA GLY A 72 -5.49 -41.04 42.80
C GLY A 72 -4.93 -39.64 42.58
N SER A 73 -5.78 -38.62 42.72
CA SER A 73 -5.35 -37.21 42.63
C SER A 73 -4.41 -36.86 43.78
N GLY A 74 -3.21 -36.41 43.45
CA GLY A 74 -2.25 -35.84 44.38
C GLY A 74 -2.55 -34.38 44.74
N SER A 75 -1.91 -33.87 45.80
CA SER A 75 -2.06 -32.47 46.23
C SER A 75 -1.50 -31.46 45.21
N GLY A 76 -0.60 -31.88 44.33
CA GLY A 76 0.01 -31.06 43.28
C GLY A 76 -0.76 -31.03 41.96
N ASP A 77 -1.71 -31.94 41.74
CA ASP A 77 -2.36 -32.15 40.45
C ASP A 77 -3.22 -30.95 40.05
N PHE A 78 -3.87 -30.32 41.03
CA PHE A 78 -4.62 -29.08 40.81
C PHE A 78 -3.74 -27.96 40.23
N HIS A 79 -2.53 -27.79 40.77
CA HIS A 79 -1.62 -26.76 40.28
C HIS A 79 -1.08 -27.10 38.90
N GLN A 80 -0.75 -28.37 38.62
CA GLN A 80 -0.37 -28.80 37.27
C GLN A 80 -1.47 -28.50 36.25
N TYR A 81 -2.71 -28.86 36.56
CA TYR A 81 -3.86 -28.57 35.71
C TYR A 81 -4.03 -27.07 35.47
N ARG A 82 -3.93 -26.24 36.52
CA ARG A 82 -4.05 -24.79 36.40
C ARG A 82 -3.00 -24.20 35.45
N GLN A 83 -1.74 -24.64 35.56
CA GLN A 83 -0.66 -24.15 34.70
C GLN A 83 -0.84 -24.62 33.25
N MET A 84 -1.21 -25.90 33.05
CA MET A 84 -1.49 -26.45 31.73
C MET A 84 -2.67 -25.77 31.04
N ARG A 85 -3.74 -25.50 31.77
CA ARG A 85 -4.91 -24.79 31.25
C ARG A 85 -4.56 -23.37 30.81
N ARG A 86 -3.79 -22.62 31.61
CA ARG A 86 -3.33 -21.27 31.23
C ARG A 86 -2.48 -21.31 29.98
N LYS A 87 -1.50 -22.23 29.94
CA LYS A 87 -0.62 -22.41 28.77
C LYS A 87 -1.45 -22.69 27.50
N GLU A 88 -2.49 -23.50 27.61
CA GLU A 88 -3.37 -23.81 26.47
C GLU A 88 -4.26 -22.63 26.08
N GLN A 89 -4.82 -21.90 27.05
CA GLN A 89 -5.57 -20.68 26.77
C GLN A 89 -4.72 -19.62 26.06
N ASP A 90 -3.49 -19.41 26.54
CA ASP A 90 -2.53 -18.49 25.92
C ASP A 90 -2.16 -18.93 24.50
N ARG A 91 -2.01 -20.26 24.28
CA ARG A 91 -1.75 -20.83 22.96
C ARG A 91 -2.90 -20.55 21.99
N LEU A 92 -4.14 -20.79 22.40
CA LEU A 92 -5.34 -20.53 21.59
C LEU A 92 -5.48 -19.03 21.29
N ALA A 93 -5.34 -18.18 22.31
CA ALA A 93 -5.42 -16.73 22.13
C ALA A 93 -4.37 -16.20 21.13
N ARG A 94 -3.13 -16.71 21.18
CA ARG A 94 -2.09 -16.35 20.20
C ARG A 94 -2.45 -16.79 18.79
N MET A 95 -2.97 -18.01 18.63
CA MET A 95 -3.42 -18.51 17.33
C MET A 95 -4.53 -17.65 16.73
N ASP A 96 -5.51 -17.24 17.55
CA ASP A 96 -6.62 -16.39 17.11
C ASP A 96 -6.14 -15.00 16.68
N VAL A 97 -5.21 -14.40 17.44
CA VAL A 97 -4.61 -13.10 17.08
C VAL A 97 -3.83 -13.20 15.78
N ASP A 98 -3.00 -14.25 15.61
CA ASP A 98 -2.21 -14.45 14.40
C ASP A 98 -3.12 -14.71 13.18
N TYR A 99 -4.26 -15.39 13.36
CA TYR A 99 -5.26 -15.58 12.32
C TYR A 99 -5.96 -14.27 11.92
N GLN A 100 -6.38 -13.46 12.90
CA GLN A 100 -7.01 -12.16 12.64
C GLN A 100 -6.08 -11.22 11.88
N LYS A 101 -4.80 -11.13 12.29
CA LYS A 101 -3.79 -10.33 11.57
C LYS A 101 -3.64 -10.76 10.11
N LYS A 102 -3.46 -12.07 9.86
CA LYS A 102 -3.34 -12.60 8.49
C LYS A 102 -4.57 -12.31 7.65
N LYS A 103 -5.76 -12.39 8.24
CA LYS A 103 -7.02 -12.08 7.57
C LYS A 103 -7.09 -10.60 7.19
N GLU A 104 -6.80 -9.70 8.13
CA GLU A 104 -6.81 -8.25 7.89
C GLU A 104 -5.76 -7.84 6.84
N GLU A 105 -4.56 -8.41 6.89
CA GLU A 105 -3.51 -8.18 5.90
C GLU A 105 -3.93 -8.64 4.50
N ALA A 106 -4.53 -9.83 4.38
CA ALA A 106 -5.03 -10.35 3.12
C ALA A 106 -6.15 -9.46 2.54
N GLU A 107 -7.11 -9.06 3.37
CA GLU A 107 -8.19 -8.15 2.96
C GLU A 107 -7.66 -6.79 2.51
N PHE A 108 -6.66 -6.25 3.22
CA PHE A 108 -6.02 -4.99 2.86
C PHE A 108 -5.24 -5.09 1.54
N MET A 109 -4.50 -6.17 1.32
CA MET A 109 -3.77 -6.42 0.07
C MET A 109 -4.73 -6.53 -1.12
N LEU A 110 -5.81 -7.32 -0.99
CA LEU A 110 -6.83 -7.43 -2.03
C LEU A 110 -7.43 -6.06 -2.37
N ARG A 111 -7.83 -5.29 -1.35
CA ARG A 111 -8.40 -3.94 -1.56
C ARG A 111 -7.41 -2.94 -2.16
N ARG A 112 -6.11 -3.11 -1.90
CA ARG A 112 -5.05 -2.30 -2.49
C ARG A 112 -4.84 -2.69 -3.96
N GLU A 113 -4.77 -3.97 -4.26
CA GLU A 113 -4.62 -4.49 -5.62
C GLU A 113 -5.80 -4.10 -6.50
N GLU A 114 -7.04 -4.18 -6.01
CA GLU A 114 -8.22 -3.75 -6.76
C GLU A 114 -8.16 -2.27 -7.14
N ARG A 115 -7.73 -1.40 -6.20
CA ARG A 115 -7.56 0.04 -6.48
C ARG A 115 -6.46 0.29 -7.51
N LEU A 116 -5.35 -0.43 -7.42
CA LEU A 116 -4.25 -0.35 -8.40
C LEU A 116 -4.72 -0.82 -9.77
N LYS A 117 -5.35 -2.00 -9.87
CA LYS A 117 -5.91 -2.55 -11.11
C LYS A 117 -6.91 -1.58 -11.75
N ALA A 118 -7.82 -1.00 -10.97
CA ALA A 118 -8.78 -0.01 -11.49
C ALA A 118 -8.09 1.26 -12.03
N ALA A 119 -7.02 1.72 -11.38
CA ALA A 119 -6.22 2.85 -11.86
C ALA A 119 -5.44 2.49 -13.15
N GLU A 120 -4.85 1.30 -13.20
CA GLU A 120 -4.16 0.76 -14.36
C GLU A 120 -5.11 0.59 -15.55
N GLU A 121 -6.32 0.06 -15.35
CA GLU A 121 -7.31 -0.03 -16.42
C GLU A 121 -7.73 1.33 -16.97
N ARG A 122 -7.95 2.31 -16.09
CA ARG A 122 -8.29 3.68 -16.51
C ARG A 122 -7.16 4.32 -17.30
N THR A 123 -5.92 4.14 -16.86
CA THR A 123 -4.74 4.68 -17.55
C THR A 123 -4.45 3.94 -18.85
N ALA A 124 -4.61 2.62 -18.91
CA ALA A 124 -4.48 1.78 -20.09
C ALA A 124 -5.52 2.16 -21.17
N LYS A 125 -6.80 2.31 -20.79
CA LYS A 125 -7.86 2.78 -21.70
C LYS A 125 -7.53 4.15 -22.30
N LYS A 126 -7.06 5.09 -21.47
CA LYS A 126 -6.61 6.43 -21.95
C LYS A 126 -5.37 6.35 -22.84
N ARG A 127 -4.39 5.52 -22.50
CA ARG A 127 -3.16 5.28 -23.27
C ARG A 127 -3.48 4.70 -24.65
N LEU A 128 -4.37 3.71 -24.72
CA LEU A 128 -4.84 3.09 -25.97
C LEU A 128 -5.54 4.12 -26.86
N LYS A 129 -6.42 4.96 -26.31
CA LYS A 129 -7.06 6.06 -27.06
C LYS A 129 -6.02 7.04 -27.65
N ARG A 130 -4.99 7.40 -26.87
CA ARG A 130 -3.90 8.28 -27.35
C ARG A 130 -3.06 7.62 -28.43
N GLN A 131 -2.74 6.32 -28.30
CA GLN A 131 -2.00 5.57 -29.32
C GLN A 131 -2.78 5.48 -30.63
N LYS A 132 -4.07 5.16 -30.60
CA LYS A 132 -4.93 5.16 -31.80
C LYS A 132 -4.96 6.54 -32.49
N LYS A 133 -5.08 7.63 -31.71
CA LYS A 133 -5.03 9.00 -32.26
C LYS A 133 -3.67 9.33 -32.88
N LYS A 134 -2.58 8.87 -32.25
CA LYS A 134 -1.21 9.05 -32.77
C LYS A 134 -1.00 8.28 -34.08
N GLN A 135 -1.46 7.03 -34.17
CA GLN A 135 -1.42 6.22 -35.38
C GLN A 135 -2.19 6.88 -36.53
N LYS A 136 -3.44 7.28 -36.31
CA LYS A 136 -4.24 8.02 -37.33
C LYS A 136 -3.57 9.31 -37.80
N LYS A 137 -2.94 10.08 -36.90
CA LYS A 137 -2.19 11.29 -37.28
C LYS A 137 -0.95 10.96 -38.12
N GLN A 138 -0.25 9.87 -37.80
CA GLN A 138 0.90 9.40 -38.57
C GLN A 138 0.48 8.90 -39.96
N GLU A 139 -0.60 8.12 -40.05
CA GLU A 139 -1.20 7.66 -41.31
C GLU A 139 -1.61 8.85 -42.20
N ASN A 140 -2.35 9.82 -41.65
CA ASN A 140 -2.74 11.01 -42.39
C ASN A 140 -1.54 11.86 -42.83
N LYS A 141 -0.46 11.89 -42.05
CA LYS A 141 0.78 12.60 -42.45
C LYS A 141 1.49 11.87 -43.59
N LYS A 142 1.50 10.54 -43.58
CA LYS A 142 2.04 9.72 -44.68
C LYS A 142 1.24 9.95 -45.97
N ILE A 143 -0.09 9.81 -45.91
CA ILE A 143 -0.97 10.05 -47.06
C ILE A 143 -0.79 11.47 -47.64
N LYS A 144 -0.61 12.50 -46.81
CA LYS A 144 -0.32 13.85 -47.29
C LYS A 144 1.05 14.01 -47.95
N LEU A 145 2.06 13.27 -47.48
CA LEU A 145 3.38 13.26 -48.10
C LEU A 145 3.32 12.53 -49.45
N ASP A 146 2.59 11.43 -49.53
CA ASP A 146 2.41 10.64 -50.76
C ASP A 146 1.64 11.46 -51.82
N ASN A 147 0.54 12.13 -51.45
CA ASN A 147 -0.20 13.03 -52.36
C ASN A 147 0.63 14.25 -52.84
N ASN A 148 1.54 14.77 -52.01
CA ASN A 148 2.42 15.87 -52.43
C ASN A 148 3.56 15.37 -53.33
N GLY A 149 3.96 14.10 -53.22
CA GLY A 149 4.91 13.47 -54.14
C GLY A 149 4.33 13.29 -55.55
N GLU A 150 3.07 12.90 -55.65
CA GLU A 150 2.37 12.74 -56.94
C GLU A 150 2.11 14.09 -57.65
N GLN A 151 1.80 15.16 -56.89
CA GLN A 151 1.62 16.50 -57.46
C GLN A 151 2.94 17.14 -57.95
N GLN A 152 4.09 16.73 -57.41
CA GLN A 152 5.39 17.17 -57.92
C GLN A 152 5.80 16.41 -59.19
N GLN A 153 5.41 15.15 -59.35
CA GLN A 153 5.65 14.41 -60.60
C GLN A 153 4.78 14.91 -61.76
N GLN A 154 3.50 15.22 -61.53
CA GLN A 154 2.63 15.75 -62.60
C GLN A 154 2.97 17.19 -63.06
N LYS A 155 3.68 17.96 -62.23
CA LYS A 155 4.11 19.33 -62.58
C LYS A 155 5.44 19.35 -63.36
N GLN A 156 6.25 18.29 -63.31
CA GLN A 156 7.47 18.18 -64.10
C GLN A 156 7.22 17.66 -65.53
N GLU A 157 6.14 16.91 -65.78
CA GLU A 157 5.83 16.41 -67.14
C GLU A 157 5.14 17.45 -68.06
N ASN A 158 4.69 18.60 -67.54
CA ASN A 158 3.98 19.63 -68.33
C ASN A 158 4.82 20.88 -68.66
N SER A 159 6.13 20.90 -68.36
CA SER A 159 7.00 22.07 -68.57
C SER A 159 8.20 21.82 -69.49
N ASP A 160 8.10 20.89 -70.43
CA ASP A 160 9.18 20.54 -71.37
C ASP A 160 8.78 20.75 -72.84
N VAL A 161 8.09 21.85 -73.15
CA VAL A 161 7.96 22.36 -74.53
C VAL A 161 8.05 23.89 -74.51
N ASP A 162 9.26 24.44 -74.45
CA ASP A 162 9.56 25.74 -75.06
C ASP A 162 11.03 25.83 -75.49
N GLY A 163 11.24 26.53 -76.60
CA GLY A 163 12.38 26.47 -77.49
C GLY A 163 13.71 26.95 -76.90
N SER A 164 14.76 26.20 -77.20
CA SER A 164 16.14 26.64 -77.12
C SER A 164 16.60 27.07 -78.52
N SER A 165 16.75 28.38 -78.71
CA SER A 165 17.58 28.96 -79.77
C SER A 165 18.24 30.22 -79.21
N GLU A 166 19.38 30.03 -78.54
CA GLU A 166 20.25 31.10 -78.08
C GLU A 166 21.16 31.58 -79.22
N ASN A 167 21.20 32.90 -79.44
CA ASN A 167 22.13 33.59 -80.33
C ASN A 167 23.01 34.55 -79.49
N GLU A 168 24.33 34.35 -79.64
CA GLU A 168 25.45 35.31 -79.74
C GLU A 168 25.58 36.54 -78.80
N ALA A 169 26.75 36.56 -78.14
CA ALA A 169 27.77 37.63 -78.07
C ALA A 169 27.49 38.96 -77.35
N VAL A 170 28.23 39.19 -76.25
CA VAL A 170 29.41 40.10 -76.08
C VAL A 170 29.61 40.35 -74.58
#